data_AF-A0A929IEZ1-F1
#
_entry.id   AF-A0A929IEZ1-F1
#
_cell.length_a   1.000
_cell.length_b   1.000
_cell.length_c   1.000
_cell.angle_alpha   90.00
_cell.angle_beta   90.00
_cell.angle_gamma   90.00
#
_symmetry.space_group_name_H-M   'P 1'
#
loop_
_entity.id
_entity.type
_entity.pdbx_description
1 polymer ?
#
loop_
_entity_poly.entity_id
_entity_poly.type
_entity_poly.pdbx_seq_one_letter_code
_entity_poly.pdbx_strand_id
1 'polypeptide(L)'
;AIERYPKRKGVNIPKHKMDVVAGFSHETINHMLGGTFRASYRPLNDNIINGRIRGVGAVVGCDSAHVLSGHVHTTVAKELIANNVLVLVTGCAATACGREGLLRPEAAELAGPGLREVCETVGMPPVLHMGSCVDNSRILMAASAIVREGGLGDDLSQVPAAGCAPEWMSEKAISIGHYCVASGVYVVFGRTFPTTGSKVFTDYMFRELEELYGGMFAVEEDPTEMAQMMIRRIDKGREALGIQEKKERVLFDMAMRRGM
;
A
#
# COMPACT_ATOMS: atom_id res chain seq x y z
N ALA A 1 -23.08 -18.14 -23.75
CA ALA A 1 -23.76 -16.89 -23.35
C ALA A 1 -24.90 -16.51 -24.31
N ILE A 2 -24.64 -16.40 -25.62
CA ILE A 2 -25.62 -16.01 -26.65
C ILE A 2 -26.88 -16.89 -26.63
N GLU A 3 -26.73 -18.22 -26.61
CA GLU A 3 -27.88 -19.15 -26.57
C GLU A 3 -28.68 -19.13 -25.25
N ARG A 4 -28.06 -18.66 -24.15
CA ARG A 4 -28.69 -18.57 -22.82
C ARG A 4 -29.48 -17.26 -22.66
N TYR A 5 -29.05 -16.18 -23.33
CA TYR A 5 -29.69 -14.87 -23.23
C TYR A 5 -31.19 -14.89 -23.57
N PRO A 6 -31.68 -15.49 -24.68
CA PRO A 6 -33.12 -15.52 -24.97
C PRO A 6 -33.91 -16.40 -23.99
N LYS A 7 -33.24 -17.27 -23.23
CA LYS A 7 -33.86 -18.16 -22.23
C LYS A 7 -33.97 -17.53 -20.84
N ARG A 8 -33.48 -16.30 -20.64
CA ARG A 8 -33.51 -15.61 -19.33
C ARG A 8 -34.92 -15.12 -19.01
N LYS A 9 -35.30 -15.19 -17.74
CA LYS A 9 -36.56 -14.62 -17.22
C LYS A 9 -36.30 -13.22 -16.66
N GLY A 10 -37.06 -12.81 -15.65
CA GLY A 10 -36.82 -11.57 -14.91
C GLY A 10 -35.42 -11.50 -14.31
N VAL A 11 -34.90 -10.29 -14.20
CA VAL A 11 -33.60 -9.99 -13.58
C VAL A 11 -33.79 -8.91 -12.52
N ASN A 12 -33.05 -9.03 -11.42
CA ASN A 12 -32.93 -7.97 -10.43
C ASN A 12 -31.46 -7.52 -10.41
N ILE A 13 -31.16 -6.44 -11.13
CA ILE A 13 -29.81 -5.88 -11.24
C ILE A 13 -29.77 -4.62 -10.38
N PRO A 14 -29.01 -4.61 -9.26
CA PRO A 14 -28.79 -3.39 -8.49
C PRO A 14 -28.26 -2.27 -9.38
N LYS A 15 -28.83 -1.07 -9.24
CA LYS A 15 -28.41 0.12 -10.02
C LYS A 15 -27.12 0.76 -9.52
N HIS A 16 -26.61 0.29 -8.38
CA HIS A 16 -25.37 0.79 -7.81
C HIS A 16 -24.19 0.41 -8.71
N LYS A 17 -23.45 1.43 -9.15
CA LYS A 17 -22.21 1.31 -9.90
C LYS A 17 -21.26 2.40 -9.43
N MET A 18 -19.98 2.14 -9.55
CA MET A 18 -18.93 3.08 -9.18
C MET A 18 -17.92 3.14 -10.32
N ASP A 19 -17.51 4.35 -10.68
CA ASP A 19 -16.41 4.55 -11.60
C ASP A 19 -15.09 4.19 -10.91
N VAL A 20 -14.15 3.62 -11.66
CA VAL A 20 -12.88 3.12 -11.12
C VAL A 20 -11.77 3.51 -12.08
N VAL A 21 -10.69 4.08 -11.53
CA VAL A 21 -9.42 4.22 -12.24
C VAL A 21 -8.51 3.07 -11.81
N ALA A 22 -8.06 2.28 -12.79
CA ALA A 22 -7.16 1.15 -12.57
C ALA A 22 -6.03 1.16 -13.60
N GLY A 23 -5.18 0.13 -13.56
CA GLY A 23 -4.05 0.02 -14.49
C GLY A 23 -2.78 0.71 -14.01
N PHE A 24 -2.62 0.91 -12.69
CA PHE A 24 -1.41 1.45 -12.08
C PHE A 24 -0.31 0.38 -12.00
N SER A 25 0.17 -0.07 -13.16
CA SER A 25 1.34 -0.93 -13.23
C SER A 25 2.60 -0.16 -12.80
N HIS A 26 3.68 -0.87 -12.48
CA HIS A 26 4.99 -0.26 -12.22
C HIS A 26 5.41 0.71 -13.34
N GLU A 27 5.22 0.29 -14.60
CA GLU A 27 5.54 1.07 -15.80
C GLU A 27 4.66 2.33 -15.91
N THR A 28 3.36 2.19 -15.61
CA THR A 28 2.41 3.31 -15.66
C THR A 28 2.71 4.33 -14.56
N ILE A 29 2.99 3.88 -13.34
CA ILE A 29 3.38 4.74 -12.22
C ILE A 29 4.67 5.50 -12.59
N ASN A 30 5.67 4.80 -13.13
CA ASN A 30 6.93 5.42 -13.52
C ASN A 30 6.73 6.49 -14.61
N HIS A 31 5.86 6.21 -15.57
CA HIS A 31 5.48 7.19 -16.61
C HIS A 31 4.70 8.39 -16.04
N MET A 32 3.77 8.17 -15.10
CA MET A 32 3.01 9.26 -14.48
C MET A 32 3.88 10.22 -13.67
N LEU A 33 4.93 9.71 -13.01
CA LEU A 33 5.81 10.54 -12.18
C LEU A 33 6.82 11.37 -13.01
N GLY A 34 7.26 10.87 -14.17
CA GLY A 34 8.36 11.47 -14.94
C GLY A 34 8.13 11.69 -16.43
N GLY A 35 6.95 11.35 -16.94
CA GLY A 35 6.65 11.32 -18.37
C GLY A 35 7.54 10.35 -19.14
N THR A 36 7.63 10.52 -20.47
CA THR A 36 8.44 9.64 -21.34
C THR A 36 9.94 9.83 -21.14
N PHE A 37 10.40 11.05 -20.85
CA PHE A 37 11.81 11.41 -20.90
C PHE A 37 12.52 11.42 -19.54
N ARG A 38 11.77 11.44 -18.43
CA ARG A 38 12.31 11.48 -17.06
C ARG A 38 11.62 10.48 -16.14
N ALA A 39 11.09 9.38 -16.68
CA ALA A 39 10.43 8.31 -15.92
C ALA A 39 11.35 7.85 -14.78
N SER A 40 10.93 8.13 -13.55
CA SER A 40 11.69 7.81 -12.34
C SER A 40 10.75 7.78 -11.13
N TYR A 41 11.17 7.04 -10.10
CA TYR A 41 10.52 7.05 -8.78
C TYR A 41 10.94 8.23 -7.90
N ARG A 42 11.84 9.10 -8.38
CA ARG A 42 12.33 10.26 -7.63
C ARG A 42 11.21 11.13 -7.08
N PRO A 43 10.14 11.47 -7.83
CA PRO A 43 9.06 12.28 -7.29
C PRO A 43 8.31 11.59 -6.15
N LEU A 44 8.17 10.26 -6.16
CA LEU A 44 7.60 9.52 -5.04
C LEU A 44 8.54 9.56 -3.83
N ASN A 45 9.81 9.22 -4.04
CA ASN A 45 10.81 9.19 -2.97
C ASN A 45 10.93 10.57 -2.29
N ASP A 46 10.99 11.65 -3.07
CA ASP A 46 11.08 13.01 -2.56
C ASP A 46 9.85 13.39 -1.73
N ASN A 47 8.65 12.93 -2.13
CA ASN A 47 7.42 13.15 -1.36
C ASN A 47 7.35 12.33 -0.08
N ILE A 48 8.03 11.18 -0.02
CA ILE A 48 8.21 10.44 1.22
C ILE A 48 9.21 11.17 2.13
N ILE A 49 10.35 11.58 1.59
CA ILE A 49 11.43 12.28 2.30
C ILE A 49 10.94 13.61 2.88
N ASN A 50 10.17 14.39 2.10
CA ASN A 50 9.65 15.69 2.55
C ASN A 50 8.41 15.59 3.47
N GLY A 51 7.90 14.37 3.68
CA GLY A 51 6.79 14.10 4.60
C GLY A 51 5.39 14.40 4.06
N ARG A 52 5.22 14.72 2.77
CA ARG A 52 3.89 14.80 2.15
C ARG A 52 3.22 13.44 2.08
N ILE A 53 3.98 12.41 1.71
CA ILE A 53 3.58 11.02 1.81
C ILE A 53 4.29 10.43 3.02
N ARG A 54 3.54 9.87 3.97
CA ARG A 54 4.12 9.23 5.15
C ARG A 54 4.90 7.97 4.76
N GLY A 55 4.34 7.17 3.87
CA GLY A 55 4.95 5.96 3.35
C GLY A 55 3.98 5.25 2.40
N VAL A 56 4.25 3.97 2.12
CA VAL A 56 3.44 3.16 1.21
C VAL A 56 2.81 1.97 1.96
N GLY A 57 1.50 1.81 1.84
CA GLY A 57 0.76 0.69 2.43
C GLY A 57 0.17 -0.21 1.34
N ALA A 58 0.43 -1.52 1.38
CA ALA A 58 -0.20 -2.47 0.46
C ALA A 58 -1.35 -3.22 1.15
N VAL A 59 -2.60 -3.03 0.70
CA VAL A 59 -3.77 -3.77 1.19
C VAL A 59 -4.16 -4.80 0.14
N VAL A 60 -3.96 -6.08 0.44
CA VAL A 60 -4.07 -7.17 -0.54
C VAL A 60 -4.92 -8.32 -0.01
N GLY A 61 -5.17 -9.31 -0.86
CA GLY A 61 -5.71 -10.60 -0.43
C GLY A 61 -7.16 -10.84 -0.83
N CYS A 62 -7.79 -11.71 -0.04
CA CYS A 62 -9.09 -12.31 -0.31
C CYS A 62 -10.22 -11.51 0.32
N ASP A 63 -11.45 -11.93 0.08
CA ASP A 63 -12.60 -11.62 0.92
C ASP A 63 -12.86 -12.83 1.84
N SER A 64 -13.52 -12.62 2.97
CA SER A 64 -13.76 -13.65 3.97
C SER A 64 -15.20 -13.65 4.46
N ALA A 65 -15.85 -14.82 4.42
CA ALA A 65 -17.22 -14.99 4.89
C ALA A 65 -17.41 -14.81 6.41
N HIS A 66 -16.31 -14.61 7.15
CA HIS A 66 -16.36 -14.37 8.60
C HIS A 66 -16.60 -12.90 8.97
N VAL A 67 -16.43 -11.99 8.01
CA VAL A 67 -16.63 -10.55 8.19
C VAL A 67 -17.53 -10.02 7.08
N LEU A 68 -17.99 -8.78 7.22
CA LEU A 68 -18.72 -8.13 6.14
C LEU A 68 -17.79 -7.92 4.94
N SER A 69 -18.20 -8.40 3.77
CA SER A 69 -17.41 -8.39 2.53
C SER A 69 -16.75 -7.05 2.24
N GLY A 70 -15.42 -7.01 2.27
CA GLY A 70 -14.64 -5.82 1.95
C GLY A 70 -14.62 -4.73 3.02
N HIS A 71 -15.27 -4.93 4.17
CA HIS A 71 -15.34 -3.93 5.22
C HIS A 71 -13.96 -3.69 5.85
N VAL A 72 -13.22 -4.75 6.15
CA VAL A 72 -11.91 -4.63 6.80
C VAL A 72 -10.90 -4.02 5.83
N HIS A 73 -10.91 -4.45 4.56
CA HIS A 73 -10.10 -3.82 3.48
C HIS A 73 -10.30 -2.32 3.39
N THR A 74 -11.55 -1.89 3.32
CA THR A 74 -11.89 -0.48 3.05
C THR A 74 -11.68 0.39 4.27
N THR A 75 -11.89 -0.13 5.49
CA THR A 75 -11.56 0.58 6.73
C THR A 75 -10.05 0.78 6.86
N VAL A 76 -9.24 -0.26 6.63
CA VAL A 76 -7.77 -0.14 6.65
C VAL A 76 -7.30 0.88 5.61
N ALA A 77 -7.80 0.80 4.36
CA ALA A 77 -7.42 1.74 3.32
C ALA A 77 -7.78 3.19 3.67
N LYS A 78 -8.99 3.44 4.21
CA LYS A 78 -9.45 4.77 4.63
C LYS A 78 -8.58 5.33 5.76
N GLU A 79 -8.23 4.51 6.75
CA GLU A 79 -7.38 4.93 7.87
C GLU A 79 -5.96 5.27 7.39
N LEU A 80 -5.39 4.47 6.48
CA LEU A 80 -4.08 4.72 5.91
C LEU A 80 -4.03 6.04 5.10
N ILE A 81 -4.98 6.27 4.19
CA ILE A 81 -4.98 7.49 3.37
C ILE A 81 -5.22 8.74 4.23
N ALA A 82 -6.07 8.67 5.25
CA ALA A 82 -6.29 9.77 6.19
C ALA A 82 -5.00 10.16 6.92
N ASN A 83 -4.09 9.20 7.12
CA ASN A 83 -2.78 9.39 7.74
C ASN A 83 -1.63 9.66 6.75
N ASN A 84 -1.95 10.08 5.51
CA ASN A 84 -1.02 10.38 4.41
C ASN A 84 -0.22 9.18 3.88
N VAL A 85 -0.72 7.95 4.04
CA VAL A 85 -0.07 6.77 3.44
C VAL A 85 -0.64 6.54 2.04
N LEU A 86 0.24 6.43 1.03
CA LEU A 86 -0.17 6.05 -0.32
C LEU A 86 -0.52 4.56 -0.31
N VAL A 87 -1.76 4.22 -0.69
CA VAL A 87 -2.24 2.84 -0.62
C VAL A 87 -2.17 2.16 -1.97
N LEU A 88 -1.64 0.95 -2.01
CA LEU A 88 -1.62 0.05 -3.16
C LEU A 88 -2.58 -1.11 -2.90
N VAL A 89 -3.40 -1.47 -3.90
CA VAL A 89 -4.34 -2.59 -3.77
C VAL A 89 -4.26 -3.56 -4.93
N THR A 90 -4.46 -4.85 -4.63
CA THR A 90 -4.57 -5.93 -5.62
C THR A 90 -5.70 -6.89 -5.26
N GLY A 91 -6.14 -7.69 -6.24
CA GLY A 91 -7.08 -8.79 -6.00
C GLY A 91 -8.43 -8.34 -5.44
N CYS A 92 -8.94 -9.06 -4.44
CA CYS A 92 -10.27 -8.76 -3.88
C CYS A 92 -10.30 -7.43 -3.12
N ALA A 93 -9.18 -7.05 -2.48
CA ALA A 93 -9.04 -5.75 -1.82
C ALA A 93 -9.27 -4.58 -2.80
N ALA A 94 -8.74 -4.70 -4.03
CA ALA A 94 -8.95 -3.71 -5.08
C ALA A 94 -10.42 -3.62 -5.50
N THR A 95 -11.11 -4.76 -5.58
CA THR A 95 -12.55 -4.78 -5.88
C THR A 95 -13.36 -4.13 -4.76
N ALA A 96 -13.05 -4.43 -3.49
CA ALA A 96 -13.70 -3.81 -2.34
C ALA A 96 -13.51 -2.28 -2.33
N CYS A 97 -12.28 -1.82 -2.51
CA CYS A 97 -11.97 -0.39 -2.61
C CYS A 97 -12.65 0.29 -3.80
N GLY A 98 -12.75 -0.39 -4.94
CA GLY A 98 -13.46 0.11 -6.12
C GLY A 98 -14.95 0.28 -5.89
N ARG A 99 -15.61 -0.69 -5.22
CA ARG A 99 -17.04 -0.58 -4.87
C ARG A 99 -17.34 0.60 -3.95
N GLU A 100 -16.41 0.93 -3.06
CA GLU A 100 -16.51 2.06 -2.11
C GLU A 100 -16.00 3.39 -2.67
N GLY A 101 -15.62 3.46 -3.95
CA GLY A 101 -15.19 4.69 -4.60
C GLY A 101 -13.80 5.19 -4.24
N LEU A 102 -12.97 4.37 -3.57
CA LEU A 102 -11.61 4.74 -3.16
C LEU A 102 -10.61 4.79 -4.33
N LEU A 103 -10.96 4.17 -5.46
CA LEU A 103 -10.13 4.10 -6.67
C LEU A 103 -10.43 5.24 -7.66
N ARG A 104 -10.97 6.36 -7.19
CA ARG A 104 -11.24 7.54 -8.01
C ARG A 104 -10.40 8.73 -7.52
N PRO A 105 -9.99 9.65 -8.40
CA PRO A 105 -9.24 10.84 -7.98
C PRO A 105 -9.93 11.65 -6.87
N GLU A 106 -11.26 11.72 -6.87
CA GLU A 106 -12.04 12.45 -5.86
C GLU A 106 -11.91 11.86 -4.45
N ALA A 107 -11.48 10.59 -4.32
CA ALA A 107 -11.20 10.00 -3.01
C ALA A 107 -10.03 10.69 -2.29
N ALA A 108 -9.25 11.55 -2.98
CA ALA A 108 -8.25 12.41 -2.36
C ALA A 108 -8.82 13.33 -1.26
N GLU A 109 -10.12 13.62 -1.27
CA GLU A 109 -10.79 14.35 -0.18
C GLU A 109 -10.75 13.61 1.17
N LEU A 110 -10.64 12.28 1.14
CA LEU A 110 -10.51 11.43 2.32
C LEU A 110 -9.05 11.31 2.80
N ALA A 111 -8.09 11.72 1.97
CA ALA A 111 -6.68 11.64 2.29
C ALA A 111 -6.26 12.80 3.21
N GLY A 112 -5.22 12.54 4.01
CA GLY A 112 -4.55 13.60 4.76
C GLY A 112 -3.98 14.68 3.83
N PRO A 113 -3.69 15.88 4.35
CA PRO A 113 -3.38 17.06 3.53
C PRO A 113 -2.15 16.89 2.64
N GLY A 114 -1.14 16.15 3.08
CA GLY A 114 0.08 15.93 2.31
C GLY A 114 -0.14 14.97 1.13
N LEU A 115 -0.81 13.85 1.37
CA LEU A 115 -1.14 12.89 0.31
C LEU A 115 -2.14 13.50 -0.67
N ARG A 116 -3.12 14.24 -0.16
CA ARG A 116 -4.12 14.97 -0.97
C ARG A 116 -3.44 15.93 -1.96
N GLU A 117 -2.49 16.76 -1.50
CA GLU A 117 -1.72 17.68 -2.36
C GLU A 117 -1.06 16.91 -3.52
N VAL A 118 -0.44 15.77 -3.23
CA VAL A 118 0.23 14.94 -4.25
C VAL A 118 -0.79 14.31 -5.22
N CYS A 119 -1.89 13.75 -4.70
CA CYS A 119 -2.94 13.14 -5.52
C CYS A 119 -3.59 14.15 -6.47
N GLU A 120 -3.94 15.35 -6.00
CA GLU A 120 -4.53 16.42 -6.80
C GLU A 120 -3.53 16.93 -7.85
N THR A 121 -2.25 17.06 -7.50
CA THR A 121 -1.20 17.51 -8.43
C THR A 121 -0.93 16.51 -9.55
N VAL A 122 -0.88 15.21 -9.22
CA VAL A 122 -0.60 14.14 -10.19
C VAL A 122 -1.86 13.74 -10.97
N GLY A 123 -3.06 14.01 -10.42
CA GLY A 123 -4.33 13.56 -10.99
C GLY A 123 -4.57 12.06 -10.78
N MET A 124 -4.22 11.53 -9.60
CA MET A 124 -4.33 10.11 -9.26
C MET A 124 -5.16 9.87 -7.99
N PRO A 125 -5.84 8.71 -7.85
CA PRO A 125 -6.47 8.32 -6.60
C PRO A 125 -5.44 8.10 -5.47
N PRO A 126 -5.81 8.26 -4.19
CA PRO A 126 -4.94 7.91 -3.05
C PRO A 126 -4.79 6.40 -2.84
N VAL A 127 -5.65 5.60 -3.47
CA VAL A 127 -5.60 4.14 -3.51
C VAL A 127 -5.37 3.68 -4.95
N LEU A 128 -4.22 3.09 -5.24
CA LEU A 128 -3.81 2.69 -6.59
C LEU A 128 -4.06 1.20 -6.85
N HIS A 129 -4.87 0.89 -7.86
CA HIS A 129 -5.13 -0.48 -8.28
C HIS A 129 -3.98 -1.04 -9.12
N MET A 130 -3.16 -1.92 -8.51
CA MET A 130 -1.98 -2.51 -9.15
C MET A 130 -2.23 -3.85 -9.87
N GLY A 131 -3.41 -4.45 -9.73
CA GLY A 131 -3.83 -5.59 -10.56
C GLY A 131 -4.44 -6.75 -9.79
N SER A 132 -4.23 -7.95 -10.33
CA SER A 132 -4.65 -9.22 -9.75
C SER A 132 -3.72 -9.67 -8.61
N CYS A 133 -4.03 -10.79 -7.95
CA CYS A 133 -3.17 -11.33 -6.88
C CYS A 133 -1.73 -11.63 -7.35
N VAL A 134 -1.52 -12.01 -8.61
CA VAL A 134 -0.16 -12.26 -9.13
C VAL A 134 0.60 -10.96 -9.39
N ASP A 135 -0.13 -9.84 -9.56
CA ASP A 135 0.46 -8.51 -9.71
C ASP A 135 0.96 -7.92 -8.38
N ASN A 136 0.85 -8.65 -7.25
CA ASN A 136 1.66 -8.34 -6.06
C ASN A 136 3.17 -8.41 -6.36
N SER A 137 3.58 -9.16 -7.40
CA SER A 137 4.92 -9.08 -7.97
C SER A 137 5.28 -7.67 -8.49
N ARG A 138 4.31 -6.92 -9.02
CA ARG A 138 4.50 -5.53 -9.47
C ARG A 138 4.72 -4.57 -8.31
N ILE A 139 4.12 -4.84 -7.15
CA ILE A 139 4.41 -4.08 -5.92
C ILE A 139 5.89 -4.26 -5.57
N LEU A 140 6.42 -5.49 -5.59
CA LEU A 140 7.85 -5.73 -5.34
C LEU A 140 8.74 -5.09 -6.40
N MET A 141 8.38 -5.15 -7.69
CA MET A 141 9.14 -4.46 -8.73
C MET A 141 9.20 -2.93 -8.49
N ALA A 142 8.07 -2.33 -8.12
CA ALA A 142 8.01 -0.92 -7.77
C ALA A 142 8.86 -0.61 -6.53
N ALA A 143 8.81 -1.48 -5.51
CA ALA A 143 9.60 -1.30 -4.29
C ALA A 143 11.11 -1.43 -4.55
N SER A 144 11.55 -2.39 -5.37
CA SER A 144 12.94 -2.49 -5.82
C SER A 144 13.37 -1.27 -6.64
N ALA A 145 12.47 -0.67 -7.42
CA ALA A 145 12.76 0.56 -8.16
C ALA A 145 12.86 1.78 -7.23
N ILE A 146 12.05 1.86 -6.18
CA ILE A 146 12.16 2.86 -5.11
C ILE A 146 13.54 2.80 -4.44
N VAL A 147 13.99 1.59 -4.07
CA VAL A 147 15.33 1.37 -3.49
C VAL A 147 16.42 1.76 -4.49
N ARG A 148 16.32 1.32 -5.75
CA ARG A 148 17.32 1.64 -6.79
C ARG A 148 17.41 3.14 -7.07
N GLU A 149 16.29 3.85 -7.03
CA GLU A 149 16.29 5.31 -7.15
C GLU A 149 16.99 5.98 -5.96
N GLY A 150 16.90 5.37 -4.77
CA GLY A 150 17.65 5.78 -3.59
C GLY A 150 17.02 6.93 -2.81
N GLY A 151 17.62 7.22 -1.65
CA GLY A 151 17.14 8.21 -0.68
C GLY A 151 16.17 7.65 0.37
N LEU A 152 15.79 6.37 0.27
CA LEU A 152 14.93 5.66 1.22
C LEU A 152 15.56 4.35 1.73
N GLY A 153 16.88 4.31 1.81
CA GLY A 153 17.68 3.12 2.15
C GLY A 153 18.22 2.39 0.93
N ASP A 154 19.03 1.36 1.21
CA ASP A 154 19.70 0.49 0.22
C ASP A 154 19.08 -0.91 0.17
N ASP A 155 18.13 -1.20 1.08
CA ASP A 155 17.39 -2.46 1.15
C ASP A 155 15.88 -2.22 1.35
N LEU A 156 15.06 -3.17 0.89
CA LEU A 156 13.61 -3.07 0.98
C LEU A 156 13.10 -3.00 2.43
N SER A 157 13.81 -3.61 3.38
CA SER A 157 13.47 -3.56 4.81
C SER A 157 13.58 -2.16 5.43
N GLN A 158 14.29 -1.25 4.77
CA GLN A 158 14.50 0.13 5.23
C GLN A 158 13.47 1.10 4.65
N VAL A 159 12.81 0.73 3.55
CA VAL A 159 11.80 1.58 2.92
C VAL A 159 10.62 1.76 3.88
N PRO A 160 10.10 2.99 4.08
CA PRO A 160 8.89 3.25 4.88
C PRO A 160 7.63 2.66 4.23
N ALA A 161 7.47 1.35 4.34
CA ALA A 161 6.38 0.59 3.74
C ALA A 161 5.91 -0.56 4.63
N ALA A 162 4.65 -0.94 4.47
CA ALA A 162 4.04 -2.08 5.14
C ALA A 162 2.98 -2.73 4.24
N GLY A 163 2.72 -4.01 4.44
CA GLY A 163 1.65 -4.74 3.78
C GLY A 163 0.60 -5.26 4.77
N CYS A 164 -0.59 -5.58 4.27
CA CYS A 164 -1.57 -6.34 5.03
C CYS A 164 -2.46 -7.22 4.14
N ALA A 165 -2.89 -8.34 4.72
CA ALA A 165 -3.89 -9.25 4.18
C ALA A 165 -5.05 -9.36 5.19
N PRO A 166 -5.91 -8.33 5.30
CA PRO A 166 -6.83 -8.17 6.42
C PRO A 166 -7.98 -9.19 6.40
N GLU A 167 -8.38 -9.67 5.23
CA GLU A 167 -9.44 -10.68 5.07
C GLU A 167 -8.88 -11.93 4.37
N TRP A 168 -7.67 -12.34 4.76
CA TRP A 168 -7.04 -13.52 4.16
C TRP A 168 -7.92 -14.77 4.30
N MET A 169 -7.90 -15.62 3.27
CA MET A 169 -8.72 -16.84 3.20
C MET A 169 -7.96 -17.95 2.47
N SER A 170 -7.45 -17.67 1.28
CA SER A 170 -6.77 -18.69 0.46
C SER A 170 -5.32 -18.90 0.89
N GLU A 171 -4.81 -20.11 0.68
CA GLU A 171 -3.39 -20.46 0.90
C GLU A 171 -2.43 -19.55 0.11
N LYS A 172 -2.88 -19.05 -1.05
CA LYS A 172 -2.12 -18.05 -1.83
C LYS A 172 -1.81 -16.79 -1.02
N ALA A 173 -2.71 -16.35 -0.13
CA ALA A 173 -2.48 -15.18 0.70
C ALA A 173 -1.31 -15.43 1.68
N ILE A 174 -1.22 -16.63 2.26
CA ILE A 174 -0.11 -17.03 3.13
C ILE A 174 1.20 -17.03 2.34
N SER A 175 1.24 -17.64 1.15
CA SER A 175 2.42 -17.64 0.29
C SER A 175 2.86 -16.22 -0.10
N ILE A 176 1.90 -15.34 -0.40
CA ILE A 176 2.16 -13.94 -0.71
C ILE A 176 2.76 -13.21 0.48
N GLY A 177 2.14 -13.33 1.64
CA GLY A 177 2.67 -12.76 2.88
C GLY A 177 4.09 -13.23 3.16
N HIS A 178 4.36 -14.52 2.98
CA HIS A 178 5.67 -15.10 3.26
C HIS A 178 6.77 -14.60 2.34
N TYR A 179 6.57 -14.54 1.02
CA TYR A 179 7.61 -13.99 0.16
C TYR A 179 7.82 -12.48 0.39
N CYS A 180 6.77 -11.72 0.74
CA CYS A 180 6.90 -10.31 1.10
C CYS A 180 7.72 -10.13 2.39
N VAL A 181 7.45 -10.94 3.41
CA VAL A 181 8.22 -10.96 4.67
C VAL A 181 9.67 -11.34 4.43
N ALA A 182 9.93 -12.38 3.64
CA ALA A 182 11.28 -12.79 3.26
C ALA A 182 12.01 -11.75 2.39
N SER A 183 11.28 -10.83 1.75
CA SER A 183 11.84 -9.68 1.02
C SER A 183 12.07 -8.45 1.91
N GLY A 184 11.81 -8.54 3.23
CA GLY A 184 12.04 -7.46 4.18
C GLY A 184 10.82 -6.62 4.56
N VAL A 185 9.62 -6.98 4.10
CA VAL A 185 8.40 -6.21 4.34
C VAL A 185 7.68 -6.70 5.59
N TYR A 186 7.21 -5.77 6.43
CA TYR A 186 6.29 -6.08 7.52
C TYR A 186 4.88 -6.33 7.00
N VAL A 187 4.26 -7.46 7.35
CA VAL A 187 2.94 -7.86 6.83
C VAL A 187 1.96 -8.23 7.94
N VAL A 188 0.86 -7.47 8.03
CA VAL A 188 -0.22 -7.71 9.00
C VAL A 188 -1.29 -8.62 8.40
N PHE A 189 -1.64 -9.71 9.08
CA PHE A 189 -2.73 -10.61 8.72
C PHE A 189 -3.93 -10.37 9.63
N GLY A 190 -5.13 -10.55 9.07
CA GLY A 190 -6.35 -10.46 9.85
C GLY A 190 -6.70 -11.70 10.66
N ARG A 191 -7.44 -11.50 11.75
CA ARG A 191 -8.10 -12.55 12.54
C ARG A 191 -7.11 -13.45 13.26
N THR A 192 -6.75 -14.56 12.62
CA THR A 192 -5.86 -15.57 13.19
C THR A 192 -4.79 -15.93 12.18
N PHE A 193 -3.80 -16.71 12.62
CA PHE A 193 -2.77 -17.26 11.76
C PHE A 193 -2.51 -18.71 12.19
N PRO A 194 -2.29 -19.64 11.23
CA PRO A 194 -2.28 -21.08 11.52
C PRO A 194 -1.13 -21.55 12.42
N THR A 195 -0.17 -20.68 12.74
CA THR A 195 0.97 -21.01 13.60
C THR A 195 0.73 -20.74 15.07
N THR A 196 -0.35 -20.04 15.43
CA THR A 196 -0.62 -19.54 16.79
C THR A 196 -0.69 -20.63 17.86
N GLY A 197 -0.95 -21.89 17.49
CA GLY A 197 -0.88 -23.04 18.39
C GLY A 197 0.53 -23.52 18.75
N SER A 198 1.58 -23.02 18.08
CA SER A 198 2.98 -23.37 18.33
C SER A 198 3.78 -22.11 18.67
N LYS A 199 4.20 -21.98 19.94
CA LYS A 199 5.00 -20.83 20.40
C LYS A 199 6.30 -20.70 19.61
N VAL A 200 7.05 -21.80 19.44
CA VAL A 200 8.33 -21.80 18.72
C VAL A 200 8.15 -21.33 17.28
N PHE A 201 7.15 -21.85 16.57
CA PHE A 201 6.96 -21.46 15.17
C PHE A 201 6.39 -20.04 15.02
N THR A 202 5.55 -19.60 15.96
CA THR A 202 5.05 -18.22 15.99
C THR A 202 6.17 -17.23 16.30
N ASP A 203 7.04 -17.52 17.28
CA ASP A 203 8.18 -16.65 17.60
C ASP A 203 9.14 -16.55 16.40
N TYR A 204 9.42 -17.67 15.72
CA TYR A 204 10.20 -17.67 14.49
C TYR A 204 9.61 -16.72 13.44
N MET A 205 8.31 -16.86 13.15
CA MET A 205 7.62 -16.10 12.09
C MET A 205 7.41 -14.61 12.42
N PHE A 206 7.18 -14.28 13.69
CA PHE A 206 6.77 -12.94 14.13
C PHE A 206 7.92 -12.13 14.76
N ARG A 207 9.09 -12.72 14.96
CA ARG A 207 10.26 -12.05 15.57
C ARG A 207 11.55 -12.40 14.85
N GLU A 208 11.90 -13.68 14.77
CA GLU A 208 13.21 -14.11 14.25
C GLU A 208 13.37 -13.81 12.75
N LEU A 209 12.28 -13.81 11.97
CA LEU A 209 12.31 -13.34 10.58
C LEU A 209 12.71 -11.86 10.42
N GLU A 210 12.40 -11.00 11.41
CA GLU A 210 12.82 -9.59 11.35
C GLU A 210 14.36 -9.50 11.45
N GLU A 211 14.98 -10.34 12.26
CA GLU A 211 16.44 -10.38 12.41
C GLU A 211 17.14 -10.93 11.15
N LEU A 212 16.52 -11.89 10.47
CA LEU A 212 17.09 -12.53 9.28
C LEU A 212 16.90 -11.71 8.00
N TYR A 213 15.72 -11.12 7.81
CA TYR A 213 15.31 -10.49 6.55
C TYR A 213 14.84 -9.03 6.70
N GLY A 214 14.65 -8.54 7.93
CA GLY A 214 14.11 -7.20 8.20
C GLY A 214 12.57 -7.11 8.16
N GLY A 215 11.89 -8.14 7.64
CA GLY A 215 10.44 -8.26 7.58
C GLY A 215 9.91 -9.27 8.59
N MET A 216 8.66 -9.11 9.03
CA MET A 216 8.00 -10.06 9.92
C MET A 216 6.49 -10.06 9.74
N PHE A 217 5.84 -11.11 10.23
CA PHE A 217 4.40 -11.16 10.33
C PHE A 217 3.87 -10.42 11.56
N ALA A 218 2.63 -9.96 11.46
CA ALA A 218 1.81 -9.57 12.58
C ALA A 218 0.37 -10.05 12.36
N VAL A 219 -0.40 -10.12 13.44
CA VAL A 219 -1.82 -10.47 13.39
C VAL A 219 -2.58 -9.47 14.25
N GLU A 220 -3.69 -9.01 13.71
CA GLU A 220 -4.64 -8.13 14.39
C GLU A 220 -6.04 -8.44 13.87
N GLU A 221 -7.09 -8.22 14.66
CA GLU A 221 -8.48 -8.38 14.22
C GLU A 221 -9.15 -7.04 13.93
N ASP A 222 -8.80 -5.98 14.68
CA ASP A 222 -9.39 -4.66 14.51
C ASP A 222 -8.78 -3.94 13.29
N PRO A 223 -9.60 -3.53 12.30
CA PRO A 223 -9.09 -2.86 11.08
C PRO A 223 -8.39 -1.54 11.37
N THR A 224 -8.79 -0.81 12.41
CA THR A 224 -8.16 0.47 12.74
C THR A 224 -6.78 0.19 13.32
N GLU A 225 -6.67 -0.76 14.25
CA GLU A 225 -5.40 -1.16 14.84
C GLU A 225 -4.44 -1.77 13.81
N MET A 226 -4.94 -2.55 12.84
CA MET A 226 -4.13 -3.00 11.69
C MET A 226 -3.46 -1.83 10.97
N ALA A 227 -4.24 -0.80 10.63
CA ALA A 227 -3.72 0.39 9.97
C ALA A 227 -2.72 1.13 10.87
N GLN A 228 -2.99 1.22 12.17
CA GLN A 228 -2.07 1.83 13.13
C GLN A 228 -0.76 1.04 13.28
N MET A 229 -0.80 -0.31 13.26
CA MET A 229 0.41 -1.14 13.21
C MET A 229 1.25 -0.87 11.96
N MET A 230 0.60 -0.75 10.79
CA MET A 230 1.28 -0.40 9.54
C MET A 230 1.89 1.01 9.62
N ILE A 231 1.15 2.00 10.13
CA ILE A 231 1.64 3.38 10.32
C ILE A 231 2.84 3.40 11.26
N ARG A 232 2.78 2.72 12.41
CA ARG A 232 3.90 2.63 13.36
C ARG A 232 5.14 2.00 12.72
N ARG A 233 4.97 0.97 11.88
CA ARG A 233 6.09 0.39 11.13
C ARG A 233 6.70 1.38 10.14
N ILE A 234 5.85 2.08 9.38
CA ILE A 234 6.28 3.10 8.43
C ILE A 234 7.06 4.20 9.17
N ASP A 235 6.54 4.69 10.29
CA ASP A 235 7.16 5.73 11.09
C ASP A 235 8.51 5.28 11.68
N LYS A 236 8.63 4.04 12.16
CA LYS A 236 9.92 3.45 12.58
C LYS A 236 10.95 3.47 11.43
N GLY A 237 10.52 3.16 10.20
CA GLY A 237 11.38 3.25 9.01
C GLY A 237 11.79 4.69 8.69
N ARG A 238 10.86 5.64 8.82
CA ARG A 238 11.15 7.08 8.64
C ARG A 238 12.15 7.61 9.67
N GLU A 239 12.01 7.21 10.92
CA GLU A 239 12.91 7.59 12.01
C GLU A 239 14.32 7.04 11.79
N ALA A 240 14.44 5.77 11.38
CA ALA A 240 15.72 5.16 11.04
C ALA A 240 16.43 5.86 9.87
N LEU A 241 15.68 6.47 8.95
CA LEU A 241 16.20 7.25 7.82
C LEU A 241 16.43 8.74 8.16
N GLY A 242 16.02 9.22 9.33
CA GLY A 242 16.16 10.63 9.73
C GLY A 242 15.25 11.59 8.96
N ILE A 243 14.09 11.13 8.47
CA ILE A 243 13.14 11.92 7.67
C ILE A 243 11.83 12.25 8.40
N GLN A 244 11.81 12.15 9.72
CA GLN A 244 10.66 12.45 10.57
C GLN A 244 10.41 13.96 10.74
N GLU A 245 11.44 14.78 10.66
CA GLU A 245 11.33 16.23 10.82
C GLU A 245 11.28 16.95 9.46
N LYS A 246 10.41 17.96 9.36
CA LYS A 246 10.45 18.90 8.24
C LYS A 246 11.74 19.69 8.33
N LYS A 247 12.73 19.37 7.48
CA LYS A 247 13.90 20.24 7.30
C LYS A 247 13.42 21.63 6.92
N GLU A 248 13.82 22.62 7.72
CA GLU A 248 13.51 24.02 7.46
C GLU A 248 14.03 24.38 6.06
N ARG A 249 13.18 24.95 5.21
CA ARG A 249 13.61 25.38 3.87
C ARG A 249 14.52 26.59 4.04
N VAL A 250 15.83 26.37 4.10
CA VAL A 250 16.80 27.45 4.04
C VAL A 250 16.71 28.09 2.66
N LEU A 251 16.13 29.28 2.59
CA LEU A 251 16.13 30.12 1.40
C LEU A 251 17.55 30.65 1.22
N PHE A 252 18.36 29.94 0.43
CA PHE A 252 19.71 30.39 0.08
C PHE A 252 19.64 31.70 -0.69
N ASP A 253 20.04 32.78 -0.03
CA ASP A 253 20.23 34.07 -0.68
C ASP A 253 21.45 34.04 -1.62
N MET A 254 21.58 35.07 -2.46
CA MET A 254 22.67 35.19 -3.43
C MET A 254 24.06 35.24 -2.76
N ALA A 255 24.17 35.65 -1.50
CA ALA A 255 25.44 35.72 -0.78
C ALA A 255 25.87 34.33 -0.29
N MET A 256 24.93 33.54 0.24
CA MET A 256 25.17 32.15 0.66
C MET A 256 25.58 31.27 -0.52
N ARG A 257 25.04 31.51 -1.71
CA ARG A 257 25.42 30.78 -2.95
C ARG A 257 26.82 31.12 -3.48
N ARG A 258 27.38 32.27 -3.10
CA ARG A 258 28.72 32.70 -3.54
C ARG A 258 29.84 32.25 -2.61
N GLY A 259 29.50 31.75 -1.41
CA GLY A 259 30.45 31.30 -0.39
C GLY A 259 30.61 29.77 -0.30
N MET A 260 29.95 29.01 -1.18
CA MET A 260 30.14 27.57 -1.37
C MET A 260 31.03 27.31 -2.58
#